data_AF-A0A8B6EAE5-F1
#
_entry.id   AF-A0A8B6EAE5-F1
#
_cell.length_a   1.000
_cell.length_b   1.000
_cell.length_c   1.000
_cell.angle_alpha   90.00
_cell.angle_beta   90.00
_cell.angle_gamma   90.00
#
_symmetry.space_group_name_H-M   'P 1'
#
loop_
_entity.id
_entity.type
_entity.pdbx_description
1 polymer ?
#
loop_
_entity_poly.entity_id
_entity_poly.type
_entity_poly.pdbx_seq_one_letter_code
_entity_poly.pdbx_strand_id
1 'polypeptide(L)' 'MFMGVMRSIWRSMKYQEFQGNVQQQGGALVVGPGNELLYSHVDKNSTSHTPINKLLEVAGVLPVSFPKDPRVQSL' A
#
# COMPACT_ATOMS: atom_id res chain seq x y z
N MET A 1 12.94 -17.97 17.81
CA MET A 1 12.43 -17.98 16.41
C MET A 1 11.27 -18.95 16.20
N PHE A 2 11.42 -20.24 16.50
CA PHE A 2 10.40 -21.28 16.24
C PHE A 2 9.01 -20.99 16.86
N MET A 3 8.98 -20.57 18.13
CA MET A 3 7.73 -20.21 18.82
C MET A 3 7.02 -19.00 18.20
N GLY A 4 7.76 -18.10 17.56
CA GLY A 4 7.21 -16.95 16.85
C GLY A 4 6.47 -17.37 15.59
N VAL A 5 7.07 -18.25 14.79
CA VAL A 5 6.46 -18.80 13.55
C VAL A 5 5.17 -19.56 13.88
N MET A 6 5.20 -20.41 14.90
CA MET A 6 4.00 -21.17 15.31
C MET A 6 2.89 -20.25 15.83
N ARG A 7 3.22 -19.19 16.59
CA ARG A 7 2.25 -18.19 17.04
C ARG A 7 1.65 -17.40 15.87
N SER A 8 2.45 -17.05 14.87
CA SER A 8 1.97 -16.37 13.66
C SER A 8 1.04 -17.25 12.84
N ILE A 9 1.38 -18.53 12.63
CA ILE A 9 0.51 -19.49 11.92
C ILE A 9 -0.81 -19.69 12.69
N TRP A 10 -0.74 -19.89 14.01
CA TRP A 10 -1.93 -20.05 14.83
C TRP A 10 -2.83 -18.81 14.81
N ARG A 11 -2.26 -17.60 14.92
CA ARG A 11 -3.03 -16.36 14.80
C ARG A 11 -3.69 -16.24 13.43
N SER A 12 -2.95 -16.56 12.37
CA SER A 12 -3.47 -16.48 11.01
C SER A 12 -4.61 -17.47 10.74
N MET A 13 -4.58 -18.65 11.37
CA MET A 13 -5.68 -19.62 11.35
C MET A 13 -6.86 -19.21 12.24
N LYS A 14 -6.60 -18.72 13.46
CA LYS A 14 -7.62 -18.41 14.49
C LYS A 14 -8.39 -17.12 14.20
N TYR A 15 -7.67 -16.07 13.81
CA TYR A 15 -8.23 -14.73 13.54
C TYR A 15 -8.45 -14.48 12.06
N GLN A 16 -8.20 -15.49 11.22
CA GLN A 16 -8.36 -15.37 9.79
C GLN A 16 -7.64 -14.12 9.26
N GLU A 17 -6.42 -13.84 9.72
CA GLU A 17 -5.61 -12.72 9.18
C GLU A 17 -5.27 -12.96 7.69
N PHE A 18 -5.46 -14.19 7.17
CA PHE A 18 -5.51 -14.51 5.74
C PHE A 18 -6.88 -14.26 5.06
N GLN A 19 -7.88 -13.75 5.78
CA GLN A 19 -9.21 -13.38 5.30
C GLN A 19 -9.47 -11.88 5.46
N GLY A 20 -8.48 -11.05 5.15
CA GLY A 20 -8.84 -9.72 4.66
C GLY A 20 -9.85 -9.91 3.53
N ASN A 21 -11.04 -9.30 3.65
CA ASN A 21 -12.05 -9.40 2.59
C ASN A 21 -11.35 -8.97 1.28
N VAL A 22 -11.35 -9.84 0.27
CA VAL A 22 -10.74 -9.52 -1.04
C VAL A 22 -11.39 -8.25 -1.62
N GLN A 23 -12.66 -7.98 -1.31
CA GLN A 23 -13.36 -6.75 -1.68
C GLN A 23 -12.93 -5.51 -0.87
N GLN A 24 -12.19 -5.69 0.22
CA GLN A 24 -11.54 -4.61 0.99
C GLN A 24 -10.06 -4.44 0.61
N GLN A 25 -9.62 -5.06 -0.50
CA GLN A 25 -8.29 -4.79 -1.03
C GLN A 25 -8.21 -3.33 -1.49
N GLY A 26 -7.14 -2.66 -1.05
CA GLY A 26 -6.85 -1.29 -1.45
C GLY A 26 -6.41 -1.21 -2.91
N GLY A 27 -5.96 -0.02 -3.29
CA GLY A 27 -5.39 0.23 -4.60
C GLY A 27 -4.93 1.67 -4.70
N ALA A 28 -4.35 1.99 -5.85
CA ALA A 28 -3.91 3.34 -6.16
C ALA A 28 -4.46 3.77 -7.51
N LEU A 29 -4.93 5.02 -7.57
CA LEU A 29 -5.48 5.65 -8.75
C LEU A 29 -4.86 7.05 -8.89
N VAL A 30 -4.32 7.37 -10.07
CA VAL A 30 -3.89 8.73 -10.40
C VAL A 30 -4.73 9.21 -11.58
N VAL A 31 -5.53 10.25 -11.33
CA VAL A 31 -6.40 10.88 -12.33
C VAL A 31 -5.88 12.28 -12.62
N GLY A 32 -5.54 12.52 -13.88
CA GLY A 32 -5.08 13.81 -14.37
C GLY A 32 -6.22 14.75 -14.77
N PRO A 33 -5.89 15.97 -15.20
CA PRO A 33 -6.86 16.90 -15.77
C PRO A 33 -7.64 16.29 -16.93
N GLY A 34 -8.92 16.64 -17.06
CA GLY A 34 -9.77 16.09 -18.14
C GLY A 34 -10.23 14.64 -17.91
N ASN A 35 -10.18 14.15 -16.66
CA ASN A 35 -10.52 12.77 -16.29
C ASN A 35 -9.62 11.72 -16.95
N GLU A 36 -8.38 12.09 -17.27
CA GLU A 36 -7.42 11.16 -17.83
C GLU A 36 -6.92 10.19 -16.75
N LEU A 37 -7.01 8.88 -17.02
CA LEU A 37 -6.50 7.86 -16.12
C LEU A 37 -5.00 7.65 -16.36
N LEU A 38 -4.16 8.25 -15.52
CA LEU A 38 -2.69 8.17 -15.64
C LEU A 38 -2.13 6.89 -15.01
N TYR A 39 -2.77 6.38 -13.95
CA TYR A 39 -2.37 5.13 -13.29
C TYR A 39 -3.55 4.46 -12.59
N SER A 40 -3.61 3.14 -12.65
CA SER A 40 -4.54 2.32 -11.86
C SER A 40 -3.87 1.02 -11.45
N HIS A 41 -3.96 0.70 -10.16
CA HIS A 41 -3.50 -0.57 -9.63
C HIS A 41 -4.42 -1.02 -8.50
N VAL A 42 -4.81 -2.29 -8.54
CA VAL A 42 -5.61 -2.96 -7.50
C VAL A 42 -4.67 -3.88 -6.72
N ASP A 43 -4.63 -3.72 -5.40
CA ASP A 43 -3.71 -4.47 -4.56
C ASP A 43 -4.16 -5.93 -4.45
N LYS A 44 -3.33 -6.88 -4.89
CA LYS A 44 -3.69 -8.32 -4.87
C LYS A 44 -3.52 -8.97 -3.49
N ASN A 45 -2.75 -8.33 -2.61
CA ASN A 45 -2.42 -8.78 -1.26
C ASN A 45 -1.74 -7.62 -0.49
N SER A 46 -1.41 -7.84 0.78
CA SER A 46 -0.79 -6.82 1.66
C SER A 46 0.62 -6.38 1.26
N THR A 47 1.29 -7.07 0.35
CA THR A 47 2.61 -6.68 -0.18
C THR A 47 2.53 -6.09 -1.59
N SER A 48 1.32 -5.96 -2.14
CA SER A 48 1.08 -5.48 -3.50
C SER A 48 1.02 -3.96 -3.60
N HIS A 49 1.14 -3.23 -2.50
CA HIS A 49 1.02 -1.77 -2.46
C HIS A 49 2.01 -1.09 -3.42
N THR A 50 1.51 -0.13 -4.20
CA THR A 50 2.38 0.69 -5.05
C THR A 50 3.22 1.64 -4.19
N PRO A 51 4.56 1.70 -4.36
CA PRO A 51 5.40 2.65 -3.63
C PRO A 51 4.95 4.09 -3.88
N ILE A 52 4.86 4.89 -2.81
CA ILE A 52 4.35 6.28 -2.91
C ILE A 52 5.14 7.14 -3.91
N ASN A 53 6.47 7.00 -3.95
CA ASN A 53 7.30 7.75 -4.91
C ASN A 53 7.00 7.37 -6.38
N LYS A 54 6.48 6.17 -6.64
CA LYS A 54 6.02 5.81 -7.98
C LYS A 54 4.75 6.59 -8.36
N LEU A 55 3.82 6.73 -7.43
CA LEU A 55 2.59 7.51 -7.65
C LEU A 55 2.90 8.99 -7.83
N LEU A 56 3.82 9.55 -7.03
CA LEU A 56 4.26 10.94 -7.17
C LEU A 56 4.91 11.19 -8.54
N GLU A 57 5.79 10.30 -8.99
CA GLU A 57 6.40 10.39 -10.31
C GLU A 57 5.34 10.40 -11.43
N VAL A 58 4.37 9.49 -11.40
CA VAL A 58 3.29 9.44 -12.42
C VAL A 58 2.41 10.70 -12.35
N ALA A 59 2.22 11.28 -11.17
CA ALA A 59 1.51 12.54 -10.99
C ALA A 59 2.34 13.79 -11.36
N GLY A 60 3.60 13.64 -11.79
CA GLY A 60 4.50 14.77 -12.06
C GLY A 60 4.98 15.52 -10.81
N VAL A 61 4.94 14.87 -9.65
CA VAL A 61 5.35 15.42 -8.34
C VAL A 61 6.72 14.87 -7.94
N LEU A 62 7.55 15.73 -7.34
CA LEU A 62 8.88 15.33 -6.86
C LEU A 62 8.78 14.25 -5.76
N PRO A 63 9.61 13.19 -5.82
CA PRO A 63 9.62 12.12 -4.83
C PRO A 63 9.99 12.66 -3.44
N VAL A 64 9.54 11.97 -2.39
CA VAL A 64 9.80 12.29 -0.98
C VAL A 64 10.67 11.23 -0.31
N SER A 65 11.34 11.58 0.78
CA SER A 65 12.12 10.64 1.60
C SER A 65 11.63 10.57 3.04
N PHE A 66 11.19 9.40 3.48
CA PHE A 66 10.75 9.21 4.87
C PHE A 66 11.95 8.91 5.80
N PRO A 67 11.86 9.24 7.11
CA PRO A 67 10.83 10.06 7.77
C PRO A 67 11.18 11.55 7.82
N LYS A 68 12.30 11.96 7.20
CA LYS A 68 12.93 13.27 7.44
C LYS A 68 12.61 14.35 6.41
N ASP A 69 11.88 14.03 5.34
CA ASP A 69 11.44 15.03 4.38
C ASP A 69 10.45 16.00 5.05
N PRO A 70 10.69 17.33 5.01
CA PRO A 70 9.81 18.31 5.63
C PRO A 70 8.33 18.17 5.20
N ARG A 71 8.08 17.72 3.97
CA ARG A 71 6.72 17.54 3.42
C ARG A 71 5.93 16.41 4.09
N VAL A 72 6.60 15.48 4.77
CA VAL A 72 5.96 14.32 5.42
C VAL A 72 5.92 14.41 6.95
N GLN A 73 6.56 15.43 7.53
CA GLN A 73 6.60 15.62 8.99
C GLN A 73 5.39 16.37 9.56
N SER A 74 4.64 17.06 8.71
CA SER A 74 3.50 17.91 9.11
C SER A 74 2.14 17.25 8.87
N LEU A 75 2.10 15.94 8.61
CA LEU A 75 0.89 15.14 8.44
C LEU A 75 0.45 14.55 9.79
#